data_AF-A0A8H4B7E5-F1
#
_entry.id   AF-A0A8H4B7E5-F1
#
_cell.length_a   1.000
_cell.length_b   1.000
_cell.length_c   1.000
_cell.angle_alpha   90.00
_cell.angle_beta   90.00
_cell.angle_gamma   90.00
#
_symmetry.space_group_name_H-M   'P 1'
#
loop_
_entity.id
_entity.type
_entity.pdbx_description
1 polymer ?
#
loop_
_entity_poly.entity_id
_entity_poly.type
_entity_poly.pdbx_seq_one_letter_code
_entity_poly.pdbx_strand_id
1 'polypeptide(L)'
;MTSSNLAFELFTLPTQVDNSTFWTNLKENNYFILQQAKTQRSGLMRSVLGTLQNVLDTKQSPYRILFRRVNGTNLQVAVAETEKKAEIAWGWIECECFGVLLC
;
A
#
# COMPACT_ATOMS: atom_id res chain seq x y z
N MET A 1 12.52 -20.80 -5.31
CA MET A 1 11.26 -20.29 -4.75
C MET A 1 10.64 -19.36 -5.78
N THR A 2 9.51 -19.74 -6.34
CA THR A 2 8.81 -19.00 -7.42
C THR A 2 8.23 -17.68 -6.89
N SER A 3 8.38 -16.60 -7.66
CA SER A 3 7.97 -15.23 -7.29
C SER A 3 6.49 -15.10 -6.86
N SER A 4 5.62 -16.03 -7.28
CA SER A 4 4.22 -16.08 -6.90
C SER A 4 4.01 -16.36 -5.41
N ASN A 5 4.76 -17.30 -4.82
CA ASN A 5 4.66 -17.60 -3.38
C ASN A 5 5.05 -16.39 -2.52
N LEU A 6 6.05 -15.63 -2.96
CA LEU A 6 6.48 -14.41 -2.29
C LEU A 6 5.43 -13.28 -2.37
N ALA A 7 4.61 -13.25 -3.43
CA ALA A 7 3.54 -12.27 -3.55
C ALA A 7 2.42 -12.55 -2.53
N PHE A 8 1.99 -13.81 -2.39
CA PHE A 8 0.91 -14.19 -1.48
C PHE A 8 1.18 -13.83 -0.02
N GLU A 9 2.44 -13.92 0.44
CA GLU A 9 2.84 -13.52 1.79
C GLU A 9 2.66 -12.02 2.07
N LEU A 10 2.53 -11.19 1.03
CA LEU A 10 2.36 -9.73 1.15
C LEU A 10 0.88 -9.33 1.20
N PHE A 11 -0.02 -10.20 0.76
CA PHE A 11 -1.45 -9.94 0.80
C PHE A 11 -2.00 -10.14 2.21
N THR A 12 -2.87 -9.24 2.60
CA THR A 12 -3.56 -9.25 3.89
C THR A 12 -5.05 -9.35 3.67
N LEU A 13 -5.78 -9.72 4.72
CA LEU A 13 -7.24 -9.61 4.68
C LEU A 13 -7.63 -8.15 4.38
N PRO A 14 -8.55 -7.92 3.42
CA PRO A 14 -8.98 -6.59 3.06
C PRO A 14 -9.47 -5.81 4.27
N THR A 15 -8.78 -4.73 4.60
CA THR A 15 -9.10 -3.90 5.77
C THR A 15 -9.45 -2.50 5.29
N GLN A 16 -10.59 -1.97 5.75
CA GLN A 16 -10.97 -0.61 5.39
C GLN A 16 -9.98 0.40 5.97
N VAL A 17 -9.53 1.32 5.12
CA VAL A 17 -8.62 2.39 5.51
C VAL A 17 -9.14 3.75 5.08
N ASP A 18 -8.88 4.75 5.91
CA ASP A 18 -9.22 6.14 5.59
C ASP A 18 -8.21 6.74 4.59
N ASN A 19 -8.69 7.72 3.83
CA ASN A 19 -7.86 8.53 2.95
C ASN A 19 -7.03 9.51 3.77
N SER A 20 -5.85 9.04 4.18
CA SER A 20 -4.92 9.79 5.00
C SER A 20 -3.83 10.49 4.18
N THR A 21 -3.44 11.70 4.58
CA THR A 21 -2.39 12.51 3.96
C THR A 21 -0.96 12.03 4.28
N PHE A 22 -0.80 11.00 5.10
CA PHE A 22 0.49 10.40 5.47
C PHE A 22 1.09 9.49 4.39
N TRP A 23 0.39 9.35 3.27
CA TRP A 23 0.78 8.46 2.19
C TRP A 23 1.07 9.27 0.92
N THR A 24 2.07 8.82 0.17
CA THR A 24 2.40 9.30 -1.16
C THR A 24 2.03 8.20 -2.15
N ASN A 25 1.21 8.54 -3.16
CA ASN A 25 0.90 7.62 -4.25
C ASN A 25 2.15 7.44 -5.13
N LEU A 26 2.59 6.20 -5.31
CA LEU A 26 3.71 5.87 -6.20
C LEU A 26 3.22 5.41 -7.56
N LYS A 27 2.17 4.56 -7.58
CA LYS A 27 1.53 4.02 -8.79
C LYS A 27 0.04 3.90 -8.56
N GLU A 28 -0.74 4.02 -9.63
CA GLU A 28 -2.16 3.72 -9.58
C GLU A 28 -2.68 3.21 -10.93
N ASN A 29 -3.79 2.48 -10.87
CA ASN A 29 -4.65 2.18 -12.00
C ASN A 29 -6.12 2.45 -11.59
N ASN A 30 -7.08 2.04 -12.41
CA ASN A 30 -8.50 2.27 -12.14
C ASN A 30 -8.98 1.69 -10.80
N TYR A 31 -8.33 0.63 -10.32
CA TYR A 31 -8.77 -0.18 -9.18
C TYR A 31 -7.79 -0.16 -8.01
N PHE A 32 -6.50 0.02 -8.25
CA PHE A 32 -5.47 -0.14 -7.24
C PHE A 32 -4.54 1.06 -7.14
N ILE A 33 -4.04 1.32 -5.92
CA ILE A 33 -3.09 2.38 -5.61
C ILE A 33 -1.95 1.79 -4.79
N LEU A 34 -0.72 1.90 -5.26
CA LEU A 34 0.47 1.64 -4.46
C LEU A 34 0.88 2.93 -3.75
N GLN A 35 1.00 2.86 -2.43
CA GLN A 35 1.35 3.99 -1.60
C GLN A 35 2.59 3.70 -0.74
N GLN A 36 3.37 4.75 -0.49
CA GLN A 36 4.47 4.75 0.46
C GLN A 36 4.15 5.70 1.62
N ALA A 37 4.43 5.26 2.85
CA ALA A 37 4.34 6.10 4.02
C ALA A 37 5.35 7.24 3.92
N LYS A 38 4.92 8.46 4.23
CA LYS A 38 5.81 9.62 4.31
C LYS A 38 6.72 9.45 5.51
N THR A 39 7.92 8.92 5.29
CA THR A 39 8.96 8.89 6.32
C THR A 39 9.61 10.27 6.42
N GLN A 40 9.86 10.74 7.65
CA GLN A 40 10.62 11.97 7.89
C GLN A 40 12.09 11.77 7.50
N ARG A 41 12.43 11.74 6.21
CA ARG A 41 13.81 11.90 5.76
C ARG A 41 14.13 13.40 5.73
N SER A 42 14.85 13.85 6.77
CA SER A 42 15.69 15.06 6.77
C SER A 42 14.99 16.42 6.56
N GLY A 43 14.59 17.06 7.66
CA GLY A 43 14.80 18.50 7.84
C GLY A 43 13.63 19.47 7.64
N LEU A 44 12.55 19.13 6.92
CA LEU A 44 11.58 20.15 6.47
C LEU A 44 10.10 19.96 6.84
N MET A 45 9.75 19.05 7.75
CA MET A 45 8.35 18.88 8.19
C MET A 45 8.27 18.95 9.72
N ARG A 46 8.51 20.14 10.27
CA ARG A 46 8.51 20.42 11.71
C ARG A 46 7.11 20.59 12.35
N SER A 47 6.04 20.32 11.61
CA SER A 47 4.69 20.76 12.01
C SER A 47 3.63 19.65 11.99
N VAL A 48 3.95 18.47 12.53
CA VAL A 48 2.92 17.45 12.79
C VAL A 48 3.03 17.03 14.26
N LEU A 49 2.12 17.58 15.07
CA LEU A 49 2.08 17.52 16.54
C LEU A 49 2.19 16.08 17.09
N GLY A 50 2.85 15.97 18.25
CA GLY A 50 3.33 14.73 18.91
C GLY A 50 2.34 13.58 19.14
N THR A 51 1.06 13.73 18.85
CA THR A 51 0.09 12.61 18.84
C THR A 51 0.21 11.75 17.57
N LEU A 52 0.66 12.34 16.47
CA LEU A 52 0.82 11.69 15.16
C LEU A 52 2.13 10.90 15.04
N GLN A 53 3.13 11.25 15.85
CA GLN A 53 4.35 10.47 15.98
C GLN A 53 4.03 9.03 16.43
N ASN A 54 3.09 8.84 17.38
CA ASN A 54 2.72 7.52 17.89
C ASN A 54 2.02 6.62 16.85
N VAL A 55 1.23 7.18 15.93
CA VAL A 55 0.57 6.41 14.85
C VAL A 55 1.56 6.06 13.72
N LEU A 56 2.56 6.91 13.48
CA LEU A 56 3.67 6.63 12.57
C LEU A 56 4.73 5.69 13.20
N ASP A 57 4.86 5.69 14.53
CA ASP A 57 5.70 4.76 15.31
C ASP A 57 5.04 3.39 15.54
N THR A 58 3.71 3.28 15.40
CA THR A 58 3.09 1.96 15.23
C THR A 58 3.64 1.34 13.96
N LYS A 59 4.11 0.09 14.06
CA LYS A 59 4.77 -0.74 13.03
C LYS A 59 3.93 -0.96 11.75
N GLN A 60 3.49 0.10 11.08
CA GLN A 60 2.87 0.01 9.78
C GLN A 60 3.98 -0.19 8.76
N SER A 61 3.80 -1.17 7.87
CA SER A 61 4.75 -1.38 6.81
C SER A 61 4.83 -0.14 5.92
N PRO A 62 6.03 0.30 5.50
CA PRO A 62 6.24 1.55 4.76
C PRO A 62 5.58 1.58 3.37
N TYR A 63 5.13 0.44 2.84
CA TYR A 63 4.41 0.36 1.58
C TYR A 63 3.09 -0.40 1.77
N ARG A 64 2.05 0.05 1.07
CA ARG A 64 0.75 -0.62 1.04
C ARG A 64 0.10 -0.52 -0.34
N ILE A 65 -0.74 -1.50 -0.66
CA ILE A 65 -1.60 -1.47 -1.85
C ILE A 65 -3.05 -1.35 -1.40
N LEU A 66 -3.75 -0.39 -1.99
CA LEU A 66 -5.17 -0.14 -1.76
C LEU A 66 -5.99 -0.59 -2.96
N PHE A 67 -7.16 -1.16 -2.70
CA PHE A 67 -8.25 -1.37 -3.67
C PHE A 67 -9.29 -0.26 -3.52
N ARG A 68 -9.63 0.40 -4.63
CA ARG A 68 -10.58 1.50 -4.74
C ARG A 68 -11.98 0.97 -4.96
N ARG A 69 -12.86 1.11 -3.96
CA ARG A 69 -14.28 0.80 -4.12
C ARG A 69 -15.03 1.97 -4.75
N VAL A 70 -16.08 1.65 -5.48
CA VAL A 70 -16.99 2.61 -6.12
C VAL A 70 -17.65 3.56 -5.10
N ASN A 71 -17.83 3.11 -3.85
CA ASN A 71 -18.43 3.90 -2.77
C ASN A 71 -17.44 4.86 -2.06
N GLY A 72 -16.24 5.07 -2.61
CA GLY A 72 -15.27 6.07 -2.12
C GLY A 72 -14.41 5.62 -0.94
N THR A 73 -14.60 4.41 -0.42
CA THR A 73 -13.78 3.85 0.67
C THR A 73 -12.75 2.86 0.13
N ASN A 74 -11.50 3.01 0.55
CA ASN A 74 -10.41 2.15 0.11
C ASN A 74 -10.20 0.96 1.05
N LEU A 75 -9.82 -0.19 0.49
CA LEU A 75 -9.42 -1.37 1.25
C LEU A 75 -7.92 -1.58 1.11
N GLN A 76 -7.18 -1.70 2.20
CA GLN A 76 -5.81 -2.19 2.17
C GLN A 76 -5.83 -3.70 1.92
N VAL A 77 -5.15 -4.13 0.86
CA VAL A 77 -5.12 -5.54 0.44
C VAL A 77 -3.72 -6.15 0.51
N ALA A 78 -2.66 -5.33 0.53
CA ALA A 78 -1.30 -5.81 0.72
C ALA A 78 -0.43 -4.78 1.45
N VAL A 79 0.61 -5.27 2.13
CA VAL A 79 1.62 -4.46 2.81
C VAL A 79 3.02 -4.99 2.52
N ALA A 80 4.02 -4.09 2.50
CA ALA A 80 5.39 -4.46 2.23
C ALA A 80 6.40 -3.60 2.99
N GLU A 81 7.50 -4.23 3.40
CA GLU A 81 8.59 -3.58 4.14
C GLU A 81 9.60 -2.88 3.24
N THR A 82 9.64 -3.25 1.97
CA THR A 82 10.58 -2.71 0.99
C THR A 82 9.88 -2.45 -0.32
N GLU A 83 10.40 -1.48 -1.09
CA GLU A 83 9.92 -1.17 -2.44
C GLU A 83 9.92 -2.41 -3.33
N LYS A 84 11.00 -3.20 -3.29
CA LYS A 84 11.11 -4.45 -4.07
C LYS A 84 9.98 -5.42 -3.77
N LYS A 85 9.60 -5.59 -2.50
CA LYS A 85 8.46 -6.45 -2.12
C LYS A 85 7.14 -5.85 -2.63
N ALA A 86 6.96 -4.53 -2.49
CA ALA A 86 5.77 -3.85 -2.99
C ALA A 86 5.58 -4.01 -4.51
N GLU A 87 6.68 -3.93 -5.28
CA GLU A 87 6.69 -4.16 -6.72
C GLU A 87 6.32 -5.60 -7.11
N ILE A 88 6.72 -6.60 -6.32
CA ILE A 88 6.31 -8.00 -6.53
C ILE A 88 4.79 -8.14 -6.37
N ALA A 89 4.22 -7.57 -5.30
CA ALA A 89 2.76 -7.60 -5.09
C ALA A 89 2.01 -6.83 -6.19
N TRP A 90 2.53 -5.67 -6.62
CA TRP A 90 1.96 -4.88 -7.70
C TRP A 90 1.96 -5.66 -9.04
N GLY A 91 3.10 -6.24 -9.41
CA GLY A 91 3.22 -7.04 -10.63
C GLY A 91 2.32 -8.28 -10.61
N TRP A 92 2.10 -8.89 -9.44
CA TRP A 92 1.13 -9.98 -9.31
C TRP A 92 -0.31 -9.51 -9.61
N ILE A 93 -0.71 -8.34 -9.10
CA ILE A 93 -2.03 -7.75 -9.38
C ILE A 93 -2.17 -7.47 -10.88
N GLU A 94 -1.17 -6.88 -11.51
CA GLU A 94 -1.22 -6.58 -12.94
C GLU A 94 -1.26 -7.84 -13.82
N CYS A 95 -0.58 -8.91 -13.44
CA CYS A 95 -0.62 -10.16 -14.22
C CYS A 95 -1.93 -10.93 -14.01
N GLU A 96 -2.37 -11.09 -12.75
CA GLU A 96 -3.48 -12.00 -12.40
C GLU A 96 -4.85 -11.30 -12.49
N CYS A 97 -5.00 -10.04 -12.06
CA CYS A 97 -6.28 -9.35 -12.20
C CYS A 97 -6.65 -9.07 -13.67
N PHE A 98 -5.67 -8.86 -14.55
CA PHE A 98 -5.97 -8.77 -15.99
C PHE A 98 -6.38 -10.13 -16.58
N GLY A 99 -5.87 -11.24 -16.04
CA GLY A 99 -6.28 -12.59 -16.45
C GLY A 99 -7.71 -12.93 -16.03
N VAL A 100 -8.11 -12.59 -14.80
CA VAL A 100 -9.44 -12.93 -14.25
C VAL A 100 -10.57 -12.05 -14.82
N LEU A 101 -10.30 -10.83 -15.27
CA LEU A 101 -11.31 -9.98 -15.93
C LEU A 101 -11.53 -10.31 -17.43
N LEU A 102 -10.70 -11.17 -18.01
CA LEU A 102 -10.80 -11.62 -19.40
C LEU A 102 -11.27 -13.09 -19.53
N CYS A 103 -11.67 -13.72 -18.42
CA CYS A 103 -12.20 -15.08 -18.37
C CYS A 103 -13.68 -15.10 -17.97
#